data_AF-A0A9X5CF76-F1
#
_entry.id   AF-A0A9X5CF76-F1
#
_cell.length_a   1.000
_cell.length_b   1.000
_cell.length_c   1.000
_cell.angle_alpha   90.00
_cell.angle_beta   90.00
_cell.angle_gamma   90.00
#
_symmetry.space_group_name_H-M   'P 1'
#
loop_
_entity.id
_entity.type
_entity.pdbx_description
1 polymer ?
#
loop_
_entity_poly.entity_id
_entity_poly.type
_entity_poly.pdbx_seq_one_letter_code
_entity_poly.pdbx_strand_id
1 'polypeptide(L)'
;MDLSQYLQTGEENQAEPEQQLSKEEYAALKKQQREEVWGAVDAKAQEVFQNGESLKGFLNFMAQCKPQKAANLLLLYGQNPEIRQVKTFDGWKKEHKTLRPGVHGYTFIADQNYEKDGEIRQGYVITRAYDISQIRTKQPEPPEPKLIQVLLGALLKNSETKVSIGDNLPESVQAQYIPRQRTIFARNGMSEEVTFHAINREMACAAMDAHDGTYSRVSVSPQAFCAAYVVAQRYGVENSGFQLDKVCEMQEYGNKDPQELRAFIGNVKNAVYTISRHIDRNLGQPEQEFTADEFAVAEGTNGDKRGQETQAPEVPAEKAQKQKGGKAKKQPER
;
A
#
# COMPACT_ATOMS: atom_id res chain seq x y z
N MET A 1 -24.16 -52.87 13.30
CA MET A 1 -23.38 -51.73 13.78
C MET A 1 -24.15 -50.48 13.42
N ASP A 2 -24.54 -49.70 14.42
CA ASP A 2 -25.31 -48.47 14.23
C ASP A 2 -24.33 -47.31 13.99
N LEU A 3 -24.39 -46.73 12.79
CA LEU A 3 -23.48 -45.67 12.32
C LEU A 3 -23.96 -44.27 12.74
N SER A 4 -25.08 -44.16 13.46
CA SER A 4 -25.64 -42.88 13.93
C SER A 4 -24.75 -42.16 14.95
N GLN A 5 -23.84 -42.86 15.64
CA GLN A 5 -22.88 -42.28 16.59
C GLN A 5 -21.67 -41.58 15.93
N TYR A 6 -21.48 -41.72 14.60
CA TYR A 6 -20.37 -41.08 13.88
C TYR A 6 -20.80 -39.90 12.99
N LEU A 7 -22.09 -39.56 12.97
CA LEU A 7 -22.64 -38.46 12.16
C LEU A 7 -23.03 -37.21 12.96
N GLN A 8 -22.82 -37.21 14.28
CA GLN A 8 -23.02 -36.03 15.12
C GLN A 8 -21.69 -35.56 15.71
N THR A 9 -21.04 -34.64 15.00
CA THR A 9 -20.20 -33.55 15.55
C THR A 9 -19.82 -32.64 14.39
N GLY A 10 -20.83 -32.14 13.68
CA GLY A 10 -20.74 -30.77 13.22
C GLY A 10 -21.03 -29.93 14.46
N GLU A 11 -19.99 -29.39 15.09
CA GLU A 11 -20.16 -28.22 15.93
C GLU A 11 -20.71 -27.13 15.00
N GLU A 12 -22.04 -27.07 14.92
CA GLU A 12 -22.73 -25.82 14.70
C GLU A 12 -22.06 -24.86 15.67
N ASN A 13 -21.29 -23.93 15.12
CA ASN A 13 -21.02 -22.67 15.78
C ASN A 13 -22.40 -22.18 16.19
N GLN A 14 -22.77 -22.41 17.45
CA GLN A 14 -23.84 -21.70 18.09
C GLN A 14 -23.39 -20.26 17.94
N ALA A 15 -23.98 -19.57 16.97
CA ALA A 15 -24.03 -18.14 16.98
C ALA A 15 -24.50 -17.81 18.40
N GLU A 16 -23.61 -17.21 19.20
CA GLU A 16 -24.04 -16.56 20.42
C GLU A 16 -25.30 -15.79 20.07
N PRO A 17 -26.36 -15.88 20.90
CA PRO A 17 -27.62 -15.26 20.57
C PRO A 17 -27.32 -13.80 20.25
N GLU A 18 -27.46 -13.43 18.97
CA GLU A 18 -27.47 -12.04 18.57
C GLU A 18 -28.64 -11.46 19.35
N GLN A 19 -28.33 -10.88 20.52
CA GLN A 19 -29.18 -9.87 21.12
C GLN A 19 -29.44 -8.93 19.95
N GLN A 20 -30.70 -8.91 19.49
CA GLN A 20 -31.13 -8.01 18.45
C GLN A 20 -31.03 -6.62 19.05
N LEU A 21 -29.80 -6.10 19.07
CA LEU A 21 -29.45 -4.76 19.47
C LEU A 21 -30.39 -3.87 18.68
N SER A 22 -31.10 -3.00 19.39
CA SER A 22 -31.92 -2.01 18.72
C SER A 22 -31.05 -1.23 17.73
N LYS A 23 -31.67 -0.66 16.70
CA LYS A 23 -30.95 0.14 15.69
C LYS A 23 -30.06 1.22 16.33
N GLU A 24 -30.50 1.76 17.47
CA GLU A 24 -29.76 2.76 18.25
C GLU A 24 -28.58 2.15 19.00
N GLU A 25 -28.75 0.99 19.65
CA GLU A 25 -27.66 0.27 20.33
C GLU A 25 -26.59 -0.20 19.34
N TYR A 26 -26.99 -0.69 18.16
CA TYR A 26 -26.04 -1.06 17.11
C TYR A 26 -25.26 0.15 16.57
N ALA A 27 -25.95 1.28 16.37
CA ALA A 27 -25.31 2.53 15.96
C ALA A 27 -24.33 3.06 17.02
N ALA A 28 -24.69 2.98 18.30
CA ALA A 28 -23.85 3.36 19.43
C ALA A 28 -22.61 2.46 19.53
N LEU A 29 -22.78 1.13 19.44
CA LEU A 29 -21.68 0.16 19.47
C LEU A 29 -20.70 0.40 18.32
N LYS A 30 -21.19 0.63 17.09
CA LYS A 30 -20.33 0.94 15.94
C LYS A 30 -19.63 2.29 16.09
N LYS A 31 -20.26 3.27 16.73
CA LYS A 31 -19.62 4.56 17.04
C LYS A 31 -18.49 4.38 18.05
N GLN A 32 -18.75 3.67 19.14
CA GLN A 32 -17.76 3.35 20.17
C GLN A 32 -16.57 2.58 19.58
N GLN A 33 -16.83 1.54 18.76
CA GLN A 33 -15.78 0.78 18.08
C GLN A 33 -14.90 1.68 17.21
N ARG A 34 -15.48 2.67 16.53
CA ARG A 34 -14.70 3.65 15.74
C ARG A 34 -13.84 4.53 16.62
N GLU A 35 -14.41 5.07 17.69
CA GLU A 35 -13.69 5.93 18.63
C GLU A 35 -12.52 5.19 19.29
N GLU A 36 -12.72 3.94 19.70
CA GLU A 36 -11.67 3.09 20.28
C GLU A 36 -10.54 2.82 19.28
N VAL A 37 -10.87 2.43 18.04
CA VAL A 37 -9.86 2.15 17.01
C VAL A 37 -9.07 3.41 16.65
N TRP A 38 -9.73 4.55 16.52
CA TRP A 38 -9.02 5.81 16.25
C TRP A 38 -8.19 6.27 17.45
N GLY A 39 -8.67 6.08 18.67
CA GLY A 39 -7.90 6.30 19.89
C GLY A 39 -6.64 5.43 19.94
N ALA A 40 -6.73 4.16 19.54
CA ALA A 40 -5.58 3.26 19.44
C ALA A 40 -4.57 3.70 18.35
N VAL A 41 -5.06 4.16 17.20
CA VAL A 41 -4.20 4.75 16.15
C VAL A 41 -3.45 5.96 16.71
N ASP A 42 -4.16 6.86 17.40
CA ASP A 42 -3.62 8.13 17.89
C ASP A 42 -2.59 7.90 18.99
N ALA A 43 -2.91 7.04 19.96
CA ALA A 43 -1.97 6.64 21.00
C ALA A 43 -0.70 6.00 20.41
N LYS A 44 -0.85 5.12 19.42
CA LYS A 44 0.29 4.48 18.78
C LYS A 44 1.11 5.48 17.96
N ALA A 45 0.49 6.47 17.34
CA ALA A 45 1.20 7.54 16.63
C ALA A 45 2.13 8.29 17.60
N GLN A 46 1.64 8.65 18.79
CA GLN A 46 2.46 9.33 19.81
C GLN A 46 3.57 8.42 20.34
N GLU A 47 3.26 7.15 20.64
CA GLU A 47 4.23 6.17 21.15
C GLU A 47 5.43 5.97 20.21
N VAL A 48 5.18 5.88 18.91
CA VAL A 48 6.23 5.71 17.89
C VAL A 48 7.25 6.84 17.90
N PHE A 49 6.85 8.06 18.27
CA PHE A 49 7.76 9.22 18.30
C PHE A 49 8.38 9.50 19.67
N GLN A 50 8.14 8.67 20.69
CA GLN A 50 8.67 8.89 22.04
C GLN A 50 10.20 8.90 22.12
N ASN A 51 10.88 8.08 21.31
CA ASN A 51 12.33 8.01 21.24
C ASN A 51 12.78 7.32 19.95
N GLY A 52 14.08 7.39 19.66
CA GLY A 52 14.68 6.85 18.45
C GLY A 52 14.52 5.34 18.30
N GLU A 53 14.53 4.56 19.39
CA GLU A 53 14.31 3.10 19.33
C GLU A 53 12.87 2.75 18.96
N SER A 54 11.88 3.42 19.55
CA SER A 54 10.46 3.26 19.19
C SER A 54 10.22 3.60 17.72
N LEU A 55 10.79 4.73 17.25
CA LEU A 55 10.66 5.14 15.85
C LEU A 55 11.36 4.13 14.93
N LYS A 56 12.55 3.65 15.30
CA LYS A 56 13.29 2.63 14.56
C LYS A 56 12.47 1.34 14.40
N GLY A 57 11.86 0.85 15.47
CA GLY A 57 11.02 -0.35 15.45
C GLY A 57 9.85 -0.21 14.47
N PHE A 58 9.17 0.94 14.49
CA PHE A 58 8.07 1.22 13.56
C PHE A 58 8.54 1.36 12.10
N LEU A 59 9.66 2.04 11.85
CA LEU A 59 10.20 2.17 10.50
C LEU A 59 10.68 0.83 9.94
N ASN A 60 11.25 -0.05 10.77
CA ASN A 60 11.57 -1.43 10.39
C ASN A 60 10.31 -2.21 9.99
N PHE A 61 9.25 -2.09 10.79
CA PHE A 61 7.94 -2.65 10.47
C PHE A 61 7.39 -2.12 9.12
N MET A 62 7.49 -0.81 8.88
CA MET A 62 7.08 -0.19 7.61
C MET A 62 7.89 -0.71 6.42
N ALA A 63 9.18 -0.99 6.61
CA ALA A 63 10.06 -1.50 5.56
C ALA A 63 9.64 -2.90 5.09
N GLN A 64 9.29 -3.80 6.04
CA GLN A 64 8.91 -5.18 5.75
C GLN A 64 7.44 -5.37 5.36
N CYS A 65 6.53 -4.55 5.91
CA CYS A 65 5.11 -4.69 5.68
C CYS A 65 4.77 -4.18 4.27
N LYS A 66 3.96 -4.93 3.52
CA LYS A 66 3.40 -4.44 2.26
C LYS A 66 2.67 -3.11 2.49
N PRO A 67 2.70 -2.17 1.53
CA PRO A 67 2.14 -0.83 1.72
C PRO A 67 0.72 -0.84 2.27
N GLN A 68 0.49 -0.09 3.35
CA GLN A 68 -0.82 0.11 4.01
C GLN A 68 -1.05 1.59 4.30
N LYS A 69 -2.31 2.00 4.52
CA LYS A 69 -2.61 3.37 5.01
C LYS A 69 -1.89 3.65 6.33
N ALA A 70 -1.55 4.91 6.61
CA ALA A 70 -0.83 5.29 7.83
C ALA A 70 -1.51 4.79 9.11
N ALA A 71 -2.84 4.94 9.19
CA ALA A 71 -3.63 4.42 10.31
C ALA A 71 -3.53 2.90 10.45
N ASN A 72 -3.58 2.15 9.33
CA ASN A 72 -3.42 0.70 9.36
C ASN A 72 -1.99 0.28 9.71
N LEU A 73 -0.95 1.00 9.28
CA LEU A 73 0.42 0.71 9.70
C LEU A 73 0.55 0.82 11.23
N LEU A 74 0.01 1.88 11.83
CA LEU A 74 0.00 2.07 13.28
C LEU A 74 -0.80 0.97 13.99
N LEU A 75 -2.02 0.67 13.53
CA LEU A 75 -2.84 -0.39 14.12
C LEU A 75 -2.18 -1.76 14.05
N LEU A 76 -1.60 -2.11 12.91
CA LEU A 76 -0.99 -3.42 12.71
C LEU A 76 0.31 -3.54 13.52
N TYR A 77 1.14 -2.50 13.54
CA TYR A 77 2.34 -2.46 14.38
C TYR A 77 2.00 -2.64 15.87
N GLY A 78 0.95 -1.97 16.34
CA GLY A 78 0.47 -2.11 17.71
C GLY A 78 -0.10 -3.48 18.06
N GLN A 79 -0.52 -4.27 17.06
CA GLN A 79 -1.09 -5.61 17.26
C GLN A 79 -0.04 -6.72 17.09
N ASN A 80 0.83 -6.62 16.08
CA ASN A 80 1.90 -7.57 15.83
C ASN A 80 2.97 -6.96 14.89
N PRO A 81 4.19 -6.70 15.39
CA PRO A 81 5.28 -6.13 14.59
C PRO A 81 5.88 -7.11 13.57
N GLU A 82 5.48 -8.38 13.56
CA GLU A 82 5.92 -9.39 12.57
C GLU A 82 5.01 -9.48 11.33
N ILE A 83 3.98 -8.63 11.25
CA ILE A 83 3.09 -8.59 10.10
C ILE A 83 3.85 -8.17 8.83
N ARG A 84 3.61 -8.91 7.74
CA ARG A 84 4.29 -8.73 6.44
C ARG A 84 3.33 -8.40 5.32
N GLN A 85 2.18 -9.05 5.25
CA GLN A 85 1.18 -8.78 4.23
C GLN A 85 -0.19 -9.12 4.77
N VAL A 86 -1.04 -8.11 4.93
CA VAL A 86 -2.42 -8.31 5.36
C VAL A 86 -3.41 -8.04 4.24
N LYS A 87 -4.49 -8.83 4.23
CA LYS A 87 -5.73 -8.57 3.48
C LYS A 87 -6.93 -8.98 4.32
N THR A 88 -8.10 -8.43 4.01
CA THR A 88 -9.37 -8.92 4.58
C THR A 88 -9.63 -10.36 4.14
N PHE A 89 -10.55 -11.06 4.81
CA PHE A 89 -10.97 -12.40 4.40
C PHE A 89 -11.37 -12.44 2.91
N ASP A 90 -12.21 -11.51 2.48
CA ASP A 90 -12.64 -11.40 1.08
C ASP A 90 -11.46 -11.11 0.14
N GLY A 91 -10.50 -10.29 0.58
CA GLY A 91 -9.29 -10.01 -0.18
C GLY A 91 -8.44 -11.26 -0.44
N TRP A 92 -8.32 -12.16 0.55
CA TRP A 92 -7.65 -13.45 0.37
C TRP A 92 -8.47 -14.44 -0.45
N LYS A 93 -9.80 -14.46 -0.24
CA LYS A 93 -10.72 -15.31 -1.01
C LYS A 93 -10.67 -14.98 -2.51
N LYS A 94 -10.56 -13.70 -2.88
CA LYS A 94 -10.37 -13.24 -4.27
C LYS A 94 -9.06 -13.76 -4.90
N GLU A 95 -8.03 -14.01 -4.09
CA GLU A 95 -6.79 -14.67 -4.54
C GLU A 95 -6.86 -16.21 -4.49
N HIS A 96 -8.04 -16.79 -4.29
CA HIS A 96 -8.24 -18.23 -4.08
C HIS A 96 -7.42 -18.80 -2.92
N LYS A 97 -7.18 -17.98 -1.89
CA LYS A 97 -6.42 -18.35 -0.68
C LYS A 97 -7.35 -18.60 0.50
N THR A 98 -6.99 -19.57 1.34
CA THR A 98 -7.80 -19.99 2.50
C THR A 98 -7.03 -19.78 3.80
N LEU A 99 -7.72 -19.39 4.86
CA LEU A 99 -7.16 -19.27 6.19
C LEU A 99 -6.80 -20.63 6.80
N ARG A 100 -5.77 -20.64 7.65
CA ARG A 100 -5.48 -21.78 8.54
C ARG A 100 -6.58 -21.87 9.61
N PRO A 101 -6.88 -23.08 10.15
CA PRO A 101 -7.85 -23.22 11.24
C PRO A 101 -7.43 -22.42 12.48
N GLY A 102 -8.40 -21.84 13.18
CA GLY A 102 -8.18 -21.20 14.48
C GLY A 102 -7.41 -19.88 14.45
N VAL A 103 -7.17 -19.27 13.28
CA VAL A 103 -6.46 -17.98 13.21
C VAL A 103 -7.36 -16.81 13.61
N HIS A 104 -6.80 -15.86 14.35
CA HIS A 104 -7.48 -14.63 14.75
C HIS A 104 -7.06 -13.46 13.86
N GLY A 105 -8.04 -12.69 13.37
CA GLY A 105 -7.78 -11.53 12.53
C GLY A 105 -7.40 -10.28 13.33
N TYR A 106 -6.54 -9.46 12.74
CA TYR A 106 -6.17 -8.15 13.25
C TYR A 106 -7.25 -7.12 12.94
N THR A 107 -7.51 -6.20 13.87
CA THR A 107 -8.35 -5.02 13.64
C THR A 107 -7.77 -4.19 12.51
N PHE A 108 -8.60 -3.87 11.52
CA PHE A 108 -8.18 -3.25 10.28
C PHE A 108 -9.25 -2.28 9.74
N ILE A 109 -8.82 -1.12 9.24
CA ILE A 109 -9.69 -0.13 8.60
C ILE A 109 -9.71 -0.44 7.09
N ALA A 110 -10.82 -0.96 6.59
CA ALA A 110 -11.03 -1.26 5.18
C ALA A 110 -11.90 -0.18 4.52
N ASP A 111 -11.58 0.17 3.28
CA ASP A 111 -12.43 1.07 2.50
C ASP A 111 -13.73 0.37 2.13
N GLN A 112 -14.82 1.15 2.16
CA GLN A 112 -16.15 0.66 1.81
C GLN A 112 -16.87 1.73 1.01
N ASN A 113 -17.30 1.37 -0.20
CA ASN A 113 -18.28 2.15 -0.93
C ASN A 113 -19.67 1.82 -0.39
N TYR A 114 -20.48 2.84 -0.12
CA TYR A 114 -21.86 2.68 0.30
C TYR A 114 -22.76 3.66 -0.43
N GLU A 115 -23.98 3.25 -0.73
CA GLU A 115 -24.97 4.11 -1.37
C GLU A 115 -25.66 4.99 -0.31
N LYS A 116 -25.73 6.29 -0.57
CA LYS A 116 -26.49 7.24 0.22
C LYS A 116 -27.20 8.21 -0.70
N ASP A 117 -28.53 8.27 -0.59
CA ASP A 117 -29.39 9.16 -1.38
C ASP A 117 -29.23 8.98 -2.90
N GLY A 118 -28.99 7.73 -3.36
CA GLY A 118 -28.77 7.40 -4.77
C GLY A 118 -27.35 7.67 -5.29
N GLU A 119 -26.44 8.17 -4.45
CA GLU A 119 -25.04 8.39 -4.77
C GLU A 119 -24.13 7.39 -4.06
N ILE A 120 -23.16 6.82 -4.78
CA ILE A 120 -22.09 6.02 -4.18
C ILE A 120 -21.14 6.97 -3.46
N ARG A 121 -20.99 6.78 -2.15
CA ARG A 121 -20.02 7.51 -1.32
C ARG A 121 -18.93 6.57 -0.83
N GLN A 122 -17.72 7.11 -0.71
CA GLN A 122 -16.61 6.42 -0.08
C GLN A 122 -16.65 6.60 1.43
N GLY A 123 -16.54 5.49 2.15
CA GLY A 123 -16.38 5.43 3.60
C GLY A 123 -15.38 4.35 3.98
N TYR A 124 -15.42 3.98 5.26
CA TYR A 124 -14.61 2.88 5.77
C TYR A 124 -15.40 2.06 6.79
N VAL A 125 -14.98 0.82 6.95
CA VAL A 125 -15.47 -0.11 7.96
C VAL A 125 -14.30 -0.66 8.77
N ILE A 126 -14.54 -0.88 10.05
CA ILE A 126 -13.62 -1.61 10.92
C ILE A 126 -13.95 -3.09 10.79
N THR A 127 -12.97 -3.85 10.32
CA THR A 127 -13.10 -5.28 10.03
C THR A 127 -11.85 -6.04 10.49
N ARG A 128 -11.78 -7.32 10.13
CA ARG A 128 -10.64 -8.20 10.39
C ARG A 128 -9.80 -8.38 9.13
N ALA A 129 -8.48 -8.23 9.27
CA ALA A 129 -7.50 -8.60 8.27
C ALA A 129 -6.58 -9.71 8.79
N TYR A 130 -6.04 -10.49 7.86
CA TYR A 130 -5.23 -11.66 8.16
C TYR A 130 -3.89 -11.53 7.47
N ASP A 131 -2.82 -11.82 8.18
CA ASP A 131 -1.47 -11.81 7.63
C ASP A 131 -1.24 -13.04 6.74
N ILE A 132 -0.31 -12.95 5.78
CA ILE A 132 0.07 -14.06 4.89
C ILE A 132 0.52 -15.31 5.66
N SER A 133 1.09 -15.16 6.85
CA SER A 133 1.44 -16.27 7.76
C SER A 133 0.23 -17.09 8.21
N GLN A 134 -0.96 -16.50 8.21
CA GLN A 134 -2.22 -17.12 8.61
C GLN A 134 -2.92 -17.83 7.43
N ILE A 135 -2.32 -17.81 6.24
CA ILE A 135 -2.86 -18.40 5.02
C ILE A 135 -2.29 -19.80 4.80
N ARG A 136 -3.13 -20.71 4.26
CA ARG A 136 -2.76 -22.06 3.80
C ARG A 136 -2.05 -22.02 2.44
N THR A 137 -0.98 -21.24 2.34
CA THR A 137 -0.12 -21.20 1.15
C THR A 137 1.35 -21.30 1.55
N LYS A 138 2.20 -21.66 0.57
CA LYS A 138 3.65 -21.48 0.72
C LYS A 138 3.91 -20.03 1.11
N GLN A 139 4.68 -19.85 2.18
CA GLN A 139 5.04 -18.51 2.66
C GLN A 139 6.01 -17.86 1.67
N PRO A 140 5.90 -16.54 1.41
CA PRO A 140 6.87 -15.84 0.60
C PRO A 140 8.27 -16.04 1.19
N GLU A 141 9.21 -16.42 0.35
CA GLU A 141 10.62 -16.44 0.73
C GLU A 141 11.12 -15.00 0.87
N PRO A 142 12.00 -14.71 1.84
CA PRO A 142 12.66 -13.42 1.92
C PRO A 142 13.37 -13.13 0.58
N PRO A 143 13.26 -11.90 0.05
CA PRO A 143 13.97 -11.54 -1.17
C PRO A 143 15.47 -11.67 -0.96
N GLU A 144 16.18 -12.20 -1.96
CA GLU A 144 17.64 -12.25 -1.92
C GLU A 144 18.23 -10.83 -1.83
N PRO A 145 19.22 -10.60 -0.94
CA PRO A 145 19.93 -9.34 -0.89
C PRO A 145 20.56 -9.01 -2.24
N LYS A 146 20.36 -7.77 -2.70
CA LYS A 146 20.96 -7.27 -3.95
C LYS A 146 22.19 -6.44 -3.63
N LEU A 147 23.20 -6.52 -4.50
CA LEU A 147 24.36 -5.65 -4.42
C LEU A 147 23.93 -4.18 -4.53
N ILE A 148 24.53 -3.31 -3.73
CA ILE A 148 24.16 -1.88 -3.71
C ILE A 148 24.35 -1.19 -5.05
N GLN A 149 25.31 -1.62 -5.87
CA GLN A 149 25.50 -1.13 -7.24
C GLN A 149 24.27 -1.39 -8.14
N VAL A 150 23.65 -2.57 -7.98
CA VAL A 150 22.42 -2.92 -8.71
C VAL A 150 21.26 -2.06 -8.23
N LEU A 151 21.19 -1.79 -6.93
CA LEU A 151 20.17 -0.91 -6.34
C LEU A 151 20.35 0.56 -6.79
N LEU A 152 21.57 1.09 -6.79
CA LEU A 152 21.89 2.42 -7.30
C LEU A 152 21.58 2.53 -8.80
N GLY A 153 21.95 1.52 -9.58
CA GLY A 153 21.59 1.45 -11.00
C GLY A 153 20.08 1.50 -11.21
N ALA A 154 19.30 0.75 -10.41
CA ALA A 154 17.85 0.77 -10.48
C ALA A 154 17.21 2.08 -9.99
N LEU A 155 17.79 2.72 -8.97
CA LEU A 155 17.33 4.00 -8.42
C LEU A 155 17.54 5.16 -9.42
N LEU A 156 18.61 5.13 -10.20
CA LEU A 156 18.98 6.23 -11.12
C LEU A 156 18.38 6.06 -12.51
N LYS A 157 18.10 4.83 -12.93
CA LYS A 157 17.61 4.52 -14.28
C LYS A 157 16.20 5.07 -14.49
N ASN A 158 16.03 5.91 -15.51
CA ASN A 158 14.72 6.45 -15.90
C ASN A 158 13.96 7.13 -14.75
N SER A 159 14.68 7.78 -13.83
CA SER A 159 14.07 8.54 -12.75
C SER A 159 13.38 9.80 -13.29
N GLU A 160 12.15 10.07 -12.82
CA GLU A 160 11.42 11.29 -13.15
C GLU A 160 12.10 12.53 -12.56
N THR A 161 12.67 12.39 -11.36
CA THR A 161 13.52 13.42 -10.77
C THR A 161 14.95 13.22 -11.25
N LYS A 162 15.48 14.20 -12.00
CA LYS A 162 16.84 14.12 -12.54
C LYS A 162 17.87 14.12 -11.41
N VAL A 163 18.91 13.29 -11.53
CA VAL A 163 20.08 13.33 -10.65
C VAL A 163 21.28 13.81 -11.46
N SER A 164 22.01 14.80 -10.93
CA SER A 164 23.22 15.36 -11.55
C SER A 164 24.34 15.49 -10.52
N ILE A 165 25.59 15.50 -10.98
CA ILE A 165 26.72 15.83 -10.11
C ILE A 165 26.68 17.31 -9.77
N GLY A 166 26.81 17.65 -8.49
CA GLY A 166 26.89 19.02 -7.99
C GLY A 166 28.33 19.43 -7.75
N ASP A 167 28.93 20.17 -8.68
CA ASP A 167 30.34 20.59 -8.61
C ASP A 167 30.61 21.60 -7.48
N ASN A 168 29.60 22.38 -7.09
CA ASN A 168 29.72 23.49 -6.14
C ASN A 168 28.80 23.34 -4.90
N LEU A 169 28.55 22.11 -4.43
CA LEU A 169 27.78 21.90 -3.21
C LEU A 169 28.57 22.36 -1.97
N PRO A 170 27.95 23.08 -1.00
CA PRO A 170 28.59 23.43 0.26
C PRO A 170 29.18 22.20 0.96
N GLU A 171 30.34 22.31 1.63
CA GLU A 171 31.10 21.16 2.15
C GLU A 171 30.27 20.15 2.96
N SER A 172 29.32 20.62 3.76
CA SER A 172 28.43 19.78 4.60
C SER A 172 27.25 19.15 3.85
N VAL A 173 27.07 19.43 2.57
CA VAL A 173 25.95 18.94 1.75
C VAL A 173 26.42 17.77 0.89
N GLN A 174 25.81 16.60 1.12
CA GLN A 174 26.01 15.37 0.35
C GLN A 174 25.18 15.35 -0.94
N ALA A 175 23.90 15.74 -0.84
CA ALA A 175 23.01 15.90 -1.97
C ALA A 175 21.89 16.87 -1.60
N GLN A 176 21.29 17.53 -2.59
CA GLN A 176 20.15 18.41 -2.40
C GLN A 176 19.20 18.44 -3.60
N TYR A 177 17.90 18.25 -3.35
CA TYR A 177 16.85 18.53 -4.32
C TYR A 177 16.65 20.05 -4.49
N ILE A 178 16.62 20.51 -5.74
CA ILE A 178 16.37 21.90 -6.11
C ILE A 178 15.03 22.00 -6.85
N PRO A 179 13.95 22.45 -6.18
CA PRO A 179 12.58 22.45 -6.73
C PRO A 179 12.44 23.15 -8.08
N ARG A 180 13.06 24.33 -8.21
CA ARG A 180 13.01 25.13 -9.46
C ARG A 180 13.58 24.39 -10.67
N GLN A 181 14.53 23.49 -10.44
CA GLN A 181 15.19 22.73 -11.50
C GLN A 181 14.69 21.28 -11.58
N ARG A 182 13.85 20.85 -10.62
CA ARG A 182 13.40 19.46 -10.46
C ARG A 182 14.55 18.45 -10.53
N THR A 183 15.68 18.84 -9.95
CA THR A 183 16.94 18.11 -10.06
C THR A 183 17.56 17.94 -8.68
N ILE A 184 18.02 16.73 -8.40
CA ILE A 184 18.88 16.41 -7.25
C ILE A 184 20.32 16.60 -7.70
N PHE A 185 21.05 17.46 -6.99
CA PHE A 185 22.50 17.58 -7.15
C PHE A 185 23.17 16.77 -6.06
N ALA A 186 24.00 15.80 -6.45
CA ALA A 186 24.74 14.93 -5.54
C ALA A 186 26.25 15.20 -5.63
N ARG A 187 26.94 15.16 -4.49
CA ARG A 187 28.39 15.30 -4.41
C ARG A 187 29.06 14.07 -5.04
N ASN A 188 30.08 14.31 -5.86
CA ASN A 188 30.86 13.22 -6.45
C ASN A 188 31.80 12.56 -5.43
N GLY A 189 32.13 11.28 -5.63
CA GLY A 189 33.14 10.57 -4.84
C GLY A 189 32.73 10.11 -3.44
N MET A 190 31.44 10.11 -3.12
CA MET A 190 30.92 9.50 -1.87
C MET A 190 30.93 7.96 -1.99
N SER A 191 30.92 7.25 -0.85
CA SER A 191 30.72 5.80 -0.87
C SER A 191 29.34 5.42 -1.44
N GLU A 192 29.18 4.17 -1.88
CA GLU A 192 27.92 3.68 -2.46
C GLU A 192 26.78 3.78 -1.44
N GLU A 193 27.03 3.47 -0.16
CA GLU A 193 26.05 3.55 0.93
C GLU A 193 25.63 5.00 1.18
N VAL A 194 26.59 5.91 1.30
CA VAL A 194 26.31 7.33 1.52
C VAL A 194 25.55 7.91 0.33
N THR A 195 25.93 7.51 -0.89
CA THR A 195 25.25 7.92 -2.12
C THR A 195 23.82 7.43 -2.15
N PHE A 196 23.59 6.15 -1.81
CA PHE A 196 22.26 5.55 -1.78
C PHE A 196 21.36 6.28 -0.77
N HIS A 197 21.85 6.52 0.45
CA HIS A 197 21.09 7.24 1.48
C HIS A 197 20.80 8.68 1.11
N ALA A 198 21.80 9.40 0.61
CA ALA A 198 21.66 10.82 0.24
C ALA A 198 20.68 10.99 -0.91
N ILE A 199 20.76 10.17 -1.96
CA ILE A 199 19.84 10.25 -3.10
C ILE A 199 18.42 9.89 -2.67
N ASN A 200 18.22 8.79 -1.93
CA ASN A 200 16.87 8.43 -1.46
C ASN A 200 16.22 9.49 -0.57
N ARG A 201 17.02 10.18 0.27
CA ARG A 201 16.53 11.31 1.06
C ARG A 201 16.05 12.45 0.16
N GLU A 202 16.83 12.82 -0.84
CA GLU A 202 16.45 13.91 -1.74
C GLU A 202 15.34 13.51 -2.75
N MET A 203 15.23 12.22 -3.10
CA MET A 203 14.07 11.68 -3.82
C MET A 203 12.81 11.78 -2.97
N ALA A 204 12.89 11.52 -1.67
CA ALA A 204 11.77 11.71 -0.76
C ALA A 204 11.38 13.19 -0.63
N CYS A 205 12.36 14.10 -0.59
CA CYS A 205 12.09 15.54 -0.70
C CYS A 205 11.34 15.89 -1.99
N ALA A 206 11.79 15.37 -3.14
CA ALA A 206 11.14 15.61 -4.42
C ALA A 206 9.71 15.05 -4.47
N ALA A 207 9.48 13.87 -3.89
CA ALA A 207 8.15 13.26 -3.80
C ALA A 207 7.15 14.07 -2.93
N MET A 208 7.64 14.96 -2.07
CA MET A 208 6.84 15.86 -1.22
C MET A 208 6.73 17.29 -1.78
N ASP A 209 7.32 17.57 -2.94
CA ASP A 209 7.15 18.83 -3.64
C ASP A 209 5.88 18.79 -4.51
N ALA A 210 4.82 19.46 -4.06
CA ALA A 210 3.56 19.57 -4.80
C ALA A 210 3.66 20.46 -6.06
N HIS A 211 4.81 21.12 -6.27
CA HIS A 211 5.07 22.03 -7.39
C HIS A 211 4.14 23.26 -7.48
N ASP A 212 3.52 23.62 -6.36
CA ASP A 212 2.66 24.81 -6.20
C ASP A 212 3.38 26.00 -5.53
N GLY A 213 4.67 25.84 -5.24
CA GLY A 213 5.50 26.83 -4.56
C GLY A 213 5.50 26.75 -3.03
N THR A 214 4.77 25.80 -2.43
CA THR A 214 4.69 25.62 -0.97
C THR A 214 5.81 24.76 -0.38
N TYR A 215 6.63 24.13 -1.22
CA TYR A 215 7.73 23.26 -0.77
C TYR A 215 8.70 24.00 0.16
N SER A 216 8.95 23.38 1.32
CA SER A 216 9.99 23.79 2.26
C SER A 216 10.84 22.60 2.63
N ARG A 217 12.15 22.68 2.35
CA ARG A 217 13.08 21.61 2.72
C ARG A 217 13.05 21.36 4.23
N VAL A 218 12.98 22.41 5.04
CA VAL A 218 12.98 22.30 6.51
C VAL A 218 11.77 21.52 7.00
N SER A 219 10.58 21.75 6.42
CA SER A 219 9.35 21.07 6.85
C SER A 219 9.29 19.59 6.47
N VAL A 220 9.93 19.20 5.36
CA VAL A 220 9.93 17.82 4.86
C VAL A 220 11.17 17.00 5.23
N SER A 221 12.24 17.65 5.72
CA SER A 221 13.52 16.99 6.00
C SER A 221 13.41 15.79 6.95
N PRO A 222 12.65 15.87 8.07
CA PRO A 222 12.50 14.72 8.97
C PRO A 222 11.79 13.53 8.31
N GLN A 223 10.73 13.78 7.53
CA GLN A 223 9.98 12.75 6.79
C GLN A 223 10.88 12.12 5.72
N ALA A 224 11.65 12.94 5.00
CA ALA A 224 12.58 12.48 3.97
C ALA A 224 13.71 11.62 4.57
N PHE A 225 14.17 11.97 5.78
CA PHE A 225 15.15 11.19 6.52
C PHE A 225 14.60 9.81 6.92
N CYS A 226 13.38 9.76 7.47
CA CYS A 226 12.71 8.49 7.76
C CYS A 226 12.45 7.66 6.50
N ALA A 227 12.06 8.29 5.39
CA ALA A 227 11.83 7.57 4.13
C ALA A 227 13.12 6.93 3.59
N ALA A 228 14.25 7.64 3.65
CA ALA A 228 15.55 7.08 3.28
C ALA A 228 15.95 5.89 4.16
N TYR A 229 15.70 5.97 5.48
CA TYR A 229 15.91 4.84 6.39
C TYR A 229 15.07 3.61 6.00
N VAL A 230 13.77 3.80 5.76
CA VAL A 230 12.85 2.70 5.41
C VAL A 230 13.25 2.06 4.09
N VAL A 231 13.65 2.85 3.09
CA VAL A 231 14.13 2.33 1.80
C VAL A 231 15.43 1.54 1.99
N ALA A 232 16.39 2.07 2.74
CA ALA A 232 17.62 1.35 3.06
C ALA A 232 17.35 0.00 3.76
N GLN A 233 16.52 0.02 4.80
CA GLN A 233 16.11 -1.17 5.53
C GLN A 233 15.42 -2.20 4.61
N ARG A 234 14.53 -1.75 3.72
CA ARG A 234 13.79 -2.62 2.79
C ARG A 234 14.72 -3.37 1.82
N TYR A 235 15.78 -2.71 1.36
CA TYR A 235 16.72 -3.30 0.39
C TYR A 235 17.99 -3.87 1.04
N GLY A 236 18.06 -3.92 2.37
CA GLY A 236 19.19 -4.50 3.10
C GLY A 236 20.47 -3.67 3.03
N VAL A 237 20.36 -2.35 2.84
CA VAL A 237 21.51 -1.42 2.87
C VAL A 237 21.77 -0.98 4.30
N GLU A 238 23.03 -1.03 4.72
CA GLU A 238 23.49 -0.66 6.07
C GLU A 238 23.00 0.74 6.48
N ASN A 239 22.36 0.83 7.64
CA ASN A 239 21.64 2.03 8.09
C ASN A 239 21.86 2.39 9.58
N SER A 240 22.86 1.82 10.24
CA SER A 240 23.21 2.16 11.64
C SER A 240 23.56 3.64 11.87
N GLY A 241 23.97 4.36 10.82
CA GLY A 241 24.30 5.79 10.89
C GLY A 241 23.09 6.73 11.03
N PHE A 242 21.85 6.24 10.97
CA PHE A 242 20.66 7.09 11.09
C PHE A 242 20.35 7.46 12.54
N GLN A 243 20.35 8.77 12.83
CA GLN A 243 20.04 9.33 14.16
C GLN A 243 18.55 9.68 14.26
N LEU A 244 17.75 8.69 14.65
CA LEU A 244 16.28 8.84 14.71
C LEU A 244 15.80 9.66 15.92
N ASP A 245 16.57 9.76 17.01
CA ASP A 245 16.22 10.59 18.17
C ASP A 245 16.01 12.06 17.81
N LYS A 246 16.78 12.58 16.84
CA LYS A 246 16.61 13.96 16.36
C LYS A 246 15.25 14.17 15.68
N VAL A 247 14.72 13.16 15.00
CA VAL A 247 13.38 13.21 14.43
C VAL A 247 12.34 13.26 15.56
N CYS A 248 12.51 12.43 16.59
CA CYS A 248 11.66 12.42 17.77
C CYS A 248 11.68 13.76 18.50
N GLU A 249 12.85 14.36 18.72
CA GLU A 249 13.00 15.70 19.28
C GLU A 249 12.19 16.75 18.48
N MET A 250 12.31 16.75 17.16
CA MET A 250 11.54 17.65 16.27
C MET A 250 10.03 17.38 16.27
N GLN A 251 9.61 16.17 16.67
CA GLN A 251 8.21 15.80 16.90
C GLN A 251 7.83 15.85 18.39
N GLU A 252 8.60 16.60 19.19
CA GLU A 252 8.36 16.85 20.62
C GLU A 252 8.20 15.56 21.43
N TYR A 253 8.96 14.52 21.06
CA TYR A 253 8.92 13.19 21.66
C TYR A 253 7.51 12.59 21.72
N GLY A 254 6.72 12.84 20.66
CA GLY A 254 5.35 12.34 20.53
C GLY A 254 4.28 13.22 21.18
N ASN A 255 4.63 14.37 21.77
CA ASN A 255 3.67 15.26 22.43
C ASN A 255 2.85 16.14 21.47
N LYS A 256 3.11 16.06 20.15
CA LYS A 256 2.29 16.74 19.14
C LYS A 256 0.91 16.13 19.00
N ASP A 257 0.05 16.86 18.29
CA ASP A 257 -1.26 16.37 17.90
C ASP A 257 -1.13 15.03 17.13
N PRO A 258 -1.88 13.99 17.52
CA PRO A 258 -1.81 12.69 16.87
C PRO A 258 -2.14 12.73 15.38
N GLN A 259 -3.00 13.65 14.92
CA GLN A 259 -3.31 13.78 13.49
C GLN A 259 -2.11 14.30 12.71
N GLU A 260 -1.36 15.26 13.26
CA GLU A 260 -0.10 15.73 12.68
C GLU A 260 0.94 14.61 12.59
N LEU A 261 1.09 13.80 13.64
CA LEU A 261 2.00 12.64 13.64
C LEU A 261 1.58 11.57 12.63
N ARG A 262 0.28 11.32 12.46
CA ARG A 262 -0.25 10.44 11.42
C ARG A 262 -0.01 11.00 10.02
N ALA A 263 -0.16 12.30 9.82
CA ALA A 263 0.12 12.96 8.56
C ALA A 263 1.61 12.85 8.19
N PHE A 264 2.51 13.02 9.18
CA PHE A 264 3.94 12.75 9.03
C PHE A 264 4.19 11.33 8.50
N ILE A 265 3.62 10.31 9.15
CA ILE A 265 3.76 8.91 8.74
C ILE A 265 3.18 8.69 7.34
N GLY A 266 2.06 9.34 7.01
CA GLY A 266 1.47 9.34 5.67
C GLY A 266 2.44 9.81 4.60
N ASN A 267 3.15 10.92 4.85
CA ASN A 267 4.16 11.46 3.94
C ASN A 267 5.36 10.52 3.77
N VAL A 268 5.88 9.96 4.87
CA VAL A 268 6.96 8.95 4.84
C VAL A 268 6.54 7.75 3.99
N LYS A 269 5.36 7.19 4.26
CA LYS A 269 4.81 6.04 3.53
C LYS A 269 4.67 6.33 2.03
N ASN A 270 4.12 7.49 1.66
CA ASN A 270 3.95 7.87 0.26
C ASN A 270 5.30 7.97 -0.46
N ALA A 271 6.28 8.66 0.13
CA ALA A 271 7.61 8.76 -0.44
C ALA A 271 8.29 7.39 -0.59
N VAL A 272 8.25 6.56 0.45
CA VAL A 272 8.79 5.18 0.42
C VAL A 272 8.15 4.36 -0.70
N TYR A 273 6.82 4.43 -0.84
CA TYR A 273 6.10 3.70 -1.89
C TYR A 273 6.53 4.15 -3.28
N THR A 274 6.58 5.46 -3.53
CA THR A 274 7.01 6.02 -4.83
C THR A 274 8.42 5.56 -5.20
N ILE A 275 9.37 5.68 -4.25
CA ILE A 275 10.77 5.30 -4.46
C ILE A 275 10.90 3.79 -4.66
N SER A 276 10.27 2.99 -3.80
CA SER A 276 10.39 1.52 -3.88
C SER A 276 9.77 0.98 -5.16
N ARG A 277 8.60 1.49 -5.56
CA ARG A 277 7.97 1.13 -6.84
C ARG A 277 8.90 1.45 -8.02
N HIS A 278 9.60 2.58 -7.98
CA HIS A 278 10.57 2.94 -9.00
C HIS A 278 11.75 1.95 -9.06
N ILE A 279 12.36 1.65 -7.91
CA ILE A 279 13.46 0.69 -7.81
C ILE A 279 13.01 -0.70 -8.27
N ASP A 280 11.89 -1.21 -7.75
CA ASP A 280 11.39 -2.56 -8.04
C ASP A 280 11.07 -2.73 -9.53
N ARG A 281 10.46 -1.73 -10.17
CA ARG A 281 10.22 -1.68 -11.62
C ARG A 281 11.52 -1.80 -12.39
N ASN A 282 12.56 -1.06 -12.00
CA ASN A 282 13.86 -1.10 -12.68
C ASN A 282 14.68 -2.36 -12.37
N LEU A 283 14.33 -3.10 -11.31
CA LEU A 283 14.85 -4.42 -10.99
C LEU A 283 14.10 -5.55 -11.71
N GLY A 284 13.09 -5.23 -12.53
CA GLY A 284 12.28 -6.21 -13.24
C GLY A 284 11.38 -7.04 -12.32
N GLN A 285 11.12 -6.56 -11.11
CA GLN A 285 10.15 -7.22 -10.24
C GLN A 285 8.74 -6.95 -10.77
N PRO A 286 7.86 -7.97 -10.79
CA PRO A 286 6.49 -7.80 -11.25
C PRO A 286 5.81 -6.72 -10.41
N GLU A 287 5.22 -5.74 -11.11
CA GLU A 287 4.40 -4.72 -10.47
C GLU A 287 3.28 -5.42 -9.68
N GLN A 288 2.97 -4.92 -8.49
CA GLN A 288 1.78 -5.38 -7.79
C GLN A 288 0.58 -5.10 -8.71
N GLU A 289 -0.06 -6.15 -9.22
CA GLU A 289 -1.16 -6.02 -10.16
C GLU A 289 -2.23 -5.09 -9.58
N PHE A 290 -2.61 -4.08 -10.35
CA PHE A 290 -3.85 -3.35 -10.12
C PHE A 290 -4.99 -4.35 -10.18
N THR A 291 -5.59 -4.70 -9.04
CA THR A 291 -6.94 -5.27 -9.05
C THR A 291 -7.88 -4.18 -9.51
N ALA A 292 -8.45 -4.34 -10.70
CA ALA A 292 -9.53 -3.49 -11.17
C ALA A 292 -10.70 -3.55 -10.17
N ASP A 293 -11.22 -2.39 -9.79
CA ASP A 293 -12.55 -2.30 -9.19
C ASP A 293 -13.58 -2.61 -10.28
N GLU A 294 -14.67 -3.31 -9.95
CA GLU A 294 -15.83 -3.53 -10.86
C GLU A 294 -16.59 -2.23 -11.19
N PHE A 295 -16.05 -1.05 -10.84
CA PHE A 295 -16.64 0.27 -10.99
C PHE A 295 -15.93 1.14 -12.03
N ALA A 296 -15.50 0.58 -13.15
CA ALA A 296 -15.05 1.40 -14.27
C ALA A 296 -16.23 2.27 -14.78
N VAL A 297 -16.09 3.58 -14.70
CA VAL A 297 -17.08 4.54 -15.20
C VAL A 297 -17.09 4.46 -16.73
N ALA A 298 -18.21 3.99 -17.30
CA ALA A 298 -18.40 4.05 -18.74
C ALA A 298 -18.43 5.53 -19.17
N GLU A 299 -17.65 5.89 -20.19
CA GLU A 299 -17.81 7.18 -20.85
C GLU A 299 -19.21 7.25 -21.45
N GLY A 300 -19.99 8.22 -20.99
CA GLY A 300 -21.38 8.38 -21.38
C GLY A 300 -21.52 8.68 -22.86
N THR A 301 -22.26 7.83 -23.57
CA THR A 301 -23.01 8.27 -24.74
C THR A 301 -24.49 8.28 -24.42
N ASN A 302 -25.06 9.47 -24.58
CA ASN A 302 -26.45 9.85 -24.35
C ASN A 302 -27.46 8.77 -24.74
N GLY A 303 -28.46 8.63 -23.87
CA GLY A 303 -29.65 7.83 -24.16
C GLY A 303 -30.44 8.42 -25.32
N ASP A 304 -31.02 7.52 -26.10
CA ASP A 304 -32.37 7.72 -26.62
C ASP A 304 -33.18 6.47 -26.25
N LYS A 305 -34.18 6.66 -25.37
CA LYS A 305 -35.13 5.61 -25.01
C LYS A 305 -36.26 5.65 -26.05
N ARG A 306 -36.42 4.60 -26.85
CA ARG A 306 -37.74 4.15 -27.32
C ARG A 306 -37.79 2.63 -27.31
N GLY A 307 -38.84 2.11 -26.67
CA GLY A 307 -38.95 0.71 -26.28
C GLY A 307 -39.41 -0.24 -27.38
N GLN A 308 -39.35 -1.53 -27.04
CA GLN A 308 -40.25 -2.63 -27.40
C GLN A 308 -39.65 -3.89 -26.76
N GLU A 309 -40.36 -4.47 -25.79
CA GLU A 309 -41.12 -5.70 -25.94
C GLU A 309 -40.24 -6.97 -26.06
N THR A 310 -40.37 -7.79 -25.03
CA THR A 310 -40.02 -9.21 -24.95
C THR A 310 -40.38 -9.99 -26.20
N GLN A 311 -39.42 -10.74 -26.76
CA GLN A 311 -39.67 -12.04 -27.36
C GLN A 311 -38.38 -12.87 -27.49
N ALA A 312 -38.48 -14.14 -27.12
CA ALA A 312 -37.45 -15.16 -27.24
C ALA A 312 -37.21 -15.53 -28.72
N PRO A 313 -36.02 -16.03 -29.11
CA PRO A 313 -35.74 -16.35 -30.50
C PRO A 313 -36.28 -17.72 -30.90
N GLU A 314 -37.30 -17.73 -31.76
CA GLU A 314 -37.64 -18.87 -32.62
C GLU A 314 -36.70 -18.90 -33.84
N VAL A 315 -36.13 -20.07 -34.09
CA VAL A 315 -35.36 -20.40 -35.29
C VAL A 315 -36.33 -20.85 -36.38
N PRO A 316 -36.13 -20.43 -37.64
CA PRO A 316 -36.47 -21.29 -38.75
C PRO A 316 -35.27 -21.58 -39.65
N ALA A 317 -35.11 -22.87 -39.92
CA ALA A 317 -34.28 -23.40 -40.99
C ALA A 317 -34.90 -23.11 -42.37
N GLU A 318 -34.10 -22.79 -43.38
CA GLU A 318 -33.93 -23.69 -44.55
C GLU A 318 -32.90 -23.18 -45.57
N LYS A 319 -31.94 -24.09 -45.83
CA LYS A 319 -31.46 -24.57 -47.13
C LYS A 319 -31.00 -23.60 -48.24
N ALA A 320 -29.72 -23.83 -48.53
CA ALA A 320 -29.17 -24.28 -49.82
C ALA A 320 -28.81 -23.22 -50.87
N GLN A 321 -27.52 -23.13 -51.19
CA GLN A 321 -26.86 -23.79 -52.34
C GLN A 321 -25.37 -23.39 -52.34
N LYS A 322 -24.44 -24.37 -52.31
CA LYS A 322 -23.61 -24.81 -53.47
C LYS A 322 -22.89 -23.61 -54.14
N GLN A 323 -21.57 -23.49 -54.18
CA GLN A 323 -20.61 -24.47 -54.69
C GLN A 323 -19.15 -24.00 -54.47
N LYS A 324 -18.24 -24.98 -54.31
CA LYS A 324 -16.86 -25.10 -54.86
C LYS A 324 -16.06 -23.79 -54.99
N GLY A 325 -14.93 -23.60 -54.31
CA GLY A 325 -13.79 -24.52 -54.22
C GLY A 325 -12.59 -23.87 -54.92
N GLY A 326 -11.38 -23.98 -54.35
CA GLY A 326 -10.14 -23.71 -55.08
C GLY A 326 -9.16 -22.73 -54.45
N LYS A 327 -8.28 -23.28 -53.60
CA LYS A 327 -6.83 -23.04 -53.52
C LYS A 327 -6.25 -21.69 -54.02
N ALA A 328 -5.64 -21.02 -53.04
CA ALA A 328 -4.21 -20.74 -52.93
C ALA A 328 -3.54 -19.74 -53.89
N LYS A 329 -2.90 -18.74 -53.26
CA LYS A 329 -1.47 -18.32 -53.36
C LYS A 329 -1.28 -16.82 -53.58
N LYS A 330 -0.38 -16.30 -52.72
CA LYS A 330 0.63 -15.25 -52.93
C LYS A 330 0.16 -13.77 -52.87
N GLN A 331 0.50 -13.14 -51.73
CA GLN A 331 1.36 -11.95 -51.56
C GLN A 331 2.11 -11.41 -52.82
N PRO A 332 2.70 -10.19 -52.80
CA PRO A 332 2.64 -9.09 -51.80
C PRO A 332 2.56 -7.67 -52.45
N GLU A 333 2.81 -6.64 -51.63
CA GLU A 333 3.21 -5.25 -51.96
C GLU A 333 2.09 -4.35 -52.53
N ARG A 334 1.76 -3.21 -51.91
CA ARG A 334 2.63 -2.13 -51.40
C ARG A 334 2.05 -1.46 -50.17
#